data_AF-A0A6G2DN91-F1
#
_entry.id   AF-A0A6G2DN91-F1
#
_cell.length_a   1.000
_cell.length_b   1.000
_cell.length_c   1.000
_cell.angle_alpha   90.00
_cell.angle_beta   90.00
_cell.angle_gamma   90.00
#
_symmetry.space_group_name_H-M   'P 1'
#
loop_
_entity.id
_entity.type
_entity.pdbx_description
1 polymer ?
#
loop_
_entity_poly.entity_id
_entity_poly.type
_entity_poly.pdbx_seq_one_letter_code
_entity_poly.pdbx_strand_id
1 'polypeptide(L)'
;IENLYFSSANLYRLGRNITKVLSSQFQIELSFTPSEIRGNEIDIRYFFAQYFSERYYFLDWPFPDLPEEDLTEFADFFYKITNYPMRFSIYRMYKLMIAISIHRVKNGHFIDLPNHFYKEYYPLLKSIPNFQETLAYFSKHFGLEMTPDTIAQIFISFLQNDIFLDPQEFFNSLEDNSQAR
;
A
#
# COMPACT_ATOMS: atom_id res chain seq x y z
N ILE A 1 -1.10 12.08 22.53
CA ILE A 1 -0.94 11.70 23.96
C ILE A 1 -2.31 11.56 24.63
N GLU A 2 -3.24 12.50 24.38
CA GLU A 2 -4.61 12.47 24.96
C GLU A 2 -5.39 11.18 24.72
N ASN A 3 -5.20 10.49 23.59
CA ASN A 3 -6.01 9.31 23.24
C ASN A 3 -5.57 7.98 23.89
N LEU A 4 -4.43 7.93 24.58
CA LEU A 4 -3.88 6.66 25.09
C LEU A 4 -3.86 6.56 26.63
N TYR A 5 -4.33 7.58 27.36
CA TYR A 5 -4.32 7.62 28.83
C TYR A 5 -2.94 7.32 29.49
N PHE A 6 -1.82 7.57 28.78
CA PHE A 6 -0.47 7.41 29.32
C PHE A 6 0.15 8.75 29.71
N SER A 7 1.02 8.74 30.72
CA SER A 7 1.98 9.84 30.93
C SER A 7 3.00 9.88 29.80
N SER A 8 3.52 11.08 29.49
CA SER A 8 4.53 11.24 28.43
C SER A 8 5.75 10.33 28.65
N ALA A 9 6.25 10.24 29.90
CA ALA A 9 7.39 9.38 30.23
C ALA A 9 7.13 7.90 29.94
N ASN A 10 5.92 7.40 30.24
CA ASN A 10 5.54 6.02 29.95
C ASN A 10 5.43 5.77 28.44
N LEU A 11 4.89 6.73 27.68
CA LEU A 11 4.82 6.65 26.23
C LEU A 11 6.21 6.60 25.60
N TYR A 12 7.13 7.48 26.01
CA TYR A 12 8.51 7.45 25.50
C TYR A 12 9.23 6.14 25.84
N ARG A 13 9.01 5.59 27.03
CA ARG A 13 9.60 4.29 27.43
C ARG A 13 9.05 3.15 26.58
N LEU A 14 7.73 3.08 26.40
CA LEU A 14 7.09 2.09 25.54
C LEU A 14 7.59 2.21 24.11
N GLY A 15 7.63 3.44 23.59
CA GLY A 15 8.16 3.78 22.28
C GLY A 15 9.57 3.25 22.06
N ARG A 16 10.50 3.55 22.97
CA ARG A 16 11.88 3.05 22.90
C ARG A 16 11.97 1.52 22.92
N ASN A 17 11.13 0.85 23.69
CA ASN A 17 11.10 -0.61 23.74
C ASN A 17 10.61 -1.18 22.40
N ILE A 18 9.56 -0.60 21.81
CA ILE A 18 9.07 -0.99 20.49
C ILE A 18 10.15 -0.74 19.43
N THR A 19 10.74 0.46 19.39
CA THR A 19 11.82 0.79 18.46
C THR A 19 12.97 -0.21 18.57
N LYS A 20 13.39 -0.60 19.78
CA LYS A 20 14.47 -1.58 19.97
C LYS A 20 14.15 -2.95 19.37
N VAL A 21 12.90 -3.40 19.49
CA VAL A 21 12.47 -4.68 18.91
C VAL A 21 12.40 -4.56 17.39
N LEU A 22 11.73 -3.52 16.89
CA LEU A 22 11.57 -3.28 15.45
C LEU A 22 12.92 -3.15 14.77
N SER A 23 13.82 -2.29 15.27
CA SER A 23 15.14 -2.05 14.67
C SER A 23 16.07 -3.27 14.65
N SER A 24 15.81 -4.26 15.51
CA SER A 24 16.60 -5.50 15.55
C SER A 24 16.23 -6.51 14.46
N GLN A 25 15.01 -6.41 13.90
CA GLN A 25 14.47 -7.35 12.90
C GLN A 25 14.14 -6.68 11.57
N PHE A 26 13.82 -5.38 11.61
CA PHE A 26 13.39 -4.55 10.49
C PHE A 26 14.12 -3.22 10.58
N GLN A 27 14.37 -2.53 9.47
CA GLN A 27 14.97 -1.20 9.53
C GLN A 27 13.92 -0.13 9.88
N ILE A 28 13.20 -0.28 11.00
CA ILE A 28 12.04 0.55 11.40
C ILE A 28 12.25 1.19 12.76
N GLU A 29 11.93 2.48 12.87
CA GLU A 29 12.04 3.26 14.10
C GLU A 29 10.82 4.17 14.35
N LEU A 30 10.39 4.26 15.61
CA LEU A 30 9.40 5.25 16.04
C LEU A 30 10.09 6.56 16.44
N SER A 31 9.70 7.66 15.78
CA SER A 31 10.02 9.02 16.18
C SER A 31 8.84 9.65 16.91
N PHE A 32 9.13 10.47 17.93
CA PHE A 32 8.12 11.18 18.71
C PHE A 32 8.10 12.69 18.42
N THR A 33 9.14 13.21 17.78
CA THR A 33 9.28 14.64 17.45
C THR A 33 9.87 14.82 16.04
N PRO A 34 9.05 14.98 14.99
CA PRO A 34 7.59 14.78 14.98
C PRO A 34 7.22 13.29 15.21
N SER A 35 5.95 13.04 15.56
CA SER A 35 5.45 11.68 15.77
C SER A 35 5.25 10.97 14.44
N GLU A 36 6.13 10.04 14.12
CA GLU A 36 6.13 9.33 12.83
C GLU A 36 6.90 8.01 12.90
N ILE A 37 6.76 7.21 11.85
CA ILE A 37 7.49 5.95 11.66
C ILE A 37 8.49 6.15 10.53
N ARG A 38 9.77 5.98 10.84
CA ARG A 38 10.91 6.16 9.93
C ARG A 38 11.63 4.84 9.70
N GLY A 39 12.43 4.79 8.64
CA GLY A 39 13.18 3.59 8.30
C GLY A 39 13.17 3.27 6.82
N ASN A 40 13.45 2.01 6.50
CA ASN A 40 13.26 1.48 5.16
C ASN A 40 11.76 1.42 4.84
N GLU A 41 11.32 2.18 3.84
CA GLU A 41 9.90 2.34 3.54
C GLU A 41 9.24 1.04 3.06
N ILE A 42 9.99 0.15 2.39
CA ILE A 42 9.49 -1.18 1.98
C ILE A 42 9.23 -2.03 3.23
N ASP A 43 10.19 -2.09 4.15
CA ASP A 43 10.04 -2.83 5.41
C ASP A 43 8.84 -2.31 6.22
N ILE A 44 8.65 -0.98 6.29
CA ILE A 44 7.53 -0.37 7.00
C ILE A 44 6.20 -0.83 6.40
N ARG A 45 6.04 -0.71 5.08
CA ARG A 45 4.79 -1.07 4.40
C ARG A 45 4.46 -2.55 4.57
N TYR A 46 5.47 -3.42 4.40
CA TYR A 46 5.31 -4.86 4.58
C TYR A 46 4.97 -5.23 6.02
N PHE A 47 5.70 -4.66 7.00
CA PHE A 47 5.46 -4.90 8.42
C PHE A 47 4.02 -4.59 8.81
N PHE A 48 3.49 -3.44 8.38
CA PHE A 48 2.11 -3.07 8.70
C PHE A 48 1.08 -3.91 7.95
N ALA A 49 1.34 -4.31 6.70
CA ALA A 49 0.43 -5.18 5.96
C ALA A 49 0.30 -6.54 6.66
N GLN A 50 1.44 -7.12 7.07
CA GLN A 50 1.47 -8.36 7.82
C GLN A 50 0.78 -8.20 9.17
N TYR A 51 1.14 -7.16 9.94
CA TYR A 51 0.51 -6.86 11.23
C TYR A 51 -1.01 -6.74 11.14
N PHE A 52 -1.53 -5.99 10.16
CA PHE A 52 -2.98 -5.84 10.00
C PHE A 52 -3.66 -7.13 9.54
N SER A 53 -2.98 -7.97 8.77
CA SER A 53 -3.53 -9.27 8.36
C SER A 53 -3.62 -10.27 9.52
N GLU A 54 -2.72 -10.17 10.51
CA GLU A 54 -2.71 -11.03 11.70
C GLU A 54 -3.59 -10.49 12.85
N ARG A 55 -3.62 -9.16 13.05
CA ARG A 55 -4.25 -8.53 14.20
C ARG A 55 -5.77 -8.43 14.10
N TYR A 56 -6.29 -8.29 12.89
CA TYR A 56 -7.71 -8.05 12.62
C TYR A 56 -8.35 -9.29 12.03
N TYR A 57 -9.64 -9.51 12.31
CA TYR A 57 -10.35 -10.59 11.61
C TYR A 57 -10.41 -10.28 10.12
N PHE A 58 -10.56 -11.33 9.32
CA PHE A 58 -10.48 -11.21 7.88
C PHE A 58 -11.45 -10.17 7.29
N LEU A 59 -12.66 -10.08 7.84
CA LEU A 59 -13.71 -9.17 7.39
C LEU A 59 -13.65 -7.78 8.04
N ASP A 60 -12.79 -7.56 9.03
CA ASP A 60 -12.66 -6.25 9.68
C ASP A 60 -11.88 -5.30 8.77
N TRP A 61 -12.17 -4.01 8.80
CA TRP A 61 -11.41 -3.01 8.04
C TRP A 61 -10.73 -2.00 8.98
N PRO A 62 -9.39 -2.00 9.11
CA PRO A 62 -8.70 -1.24 10.16
C PRO A 62 -8.37 0.22 9.79
N PHE A 63 -8.89 0.74 8.67
CA PHE A 63 -8.60 2.10 8.18
C PHE A 63 -9.85 2.98 8.24
N PRO A 64 -10.09 3.72 9.35
CA PRO A 64 -11.30 4.52 9.50
C PRO A 64 -11.34 5.71 8.54
N ASP A 65 -10.19 6.25 8.15
CA ASP A 65 -10.07 7.42 7.26
C ASP A 65 -10.09 7.06 5.77
N LEU A 66 -10.24 5.77 5.44
CA LEU A 66 -10.24 5.26 4.07
C LEU A 66 -11.30 4.15 3.97
N PRO A 67 -12.54 4.45 3.54
CA PRO A 67 -13.61 3.46 3.43
C PRO A 67 -13.19 2.25 2.59
N GLU A 68 -13.57 1.05 3.03
CA GLU A 68 -13.23 -0.18 2.31
C GLU A 68 -13.87 -0.24 0.92
N GLU A 69 -15.06 0.33 0.77
CA GLU A 69 -15.79 0.38 -0.50
C GLU A 69 -15.01 1.19 -1.56
N ASP A 70 -14.62 2.42 -1.23
CA ASP A 70 -13.82 3.29 -2.12
C ASP A 70 -12.47 2.63 -2.48
N LEU A 71 -11.82 1.99 -1.52
CA LEU A 71 -10.57 1.26 -1.79
C LEU A 71 -10.80 0.04 -2.68
N THR A 72 -11.90 -0.68 -2.46
CA THR A 72 -12.26 -1.87 -3.25
C THR A 72 -12.51 -1.46 -4.70
N GLU A 73 -13.23 -0.37 -4.95
CA GLU A 73 -13.45 0.16 -6.31
C GLU A 73 -12.13 0.58 -6.97
N PHE A 74 -11.25 1.25 -6.23
CA PHE A 74 -9.92 1.64 -6.72
C PHE A 74 -9.07 0.42 -7.05
N ALA A 75 -9.01 -0.56 -6.16
CA ALA A 75 -8.28 -1.81 -6.36
C ALA A 75 -8.82 -2.55 -7.60
N ASP A 76 -10.14 -2.69 -7.70
CA ASP A 76 -10.86 -3.32 -8.81
C ASP A 76 -10.50 -2.70 -10.15
N PHE A 77 -10.41 -1.36 -10.21
CA PHE A 77 -10.08 -0.65 -11.43
C PHE A 77 -8.71 -1.06 -12.02
N PHE A 78 -7.72 -1.33 -11.16
CA PHE A 78 -6.38 -1.70 -11.60
C PHE A 78 -6.17 -3.20 -11.78
N TYR A 79 -6.86 -4.06 -11.03
CA TYR A 79 -6.63 -5.51 -11.15
C TYR A 79 -7.60 -6.19 -12.11
N LYS A 80 -8.86 -5.75 -12.27
CA LYS A 80 -9.85 -6.49 -13.09
C LYS A 80 -9.55 -6.47 -14.58
N ILE A 81 -8.72 -5.54 -15.01
CA ILE A 81 -8.18 -5.49 -16.38
C ILE A 81 -7.11 -6.57 -16.61
N THR A 82 -6.64 -7.22 -15.54
CA THR A 82 -5.68 -8.31 -15.60
C THR A 82 -6.40 -9.64 -15.47
N ASN A 83 -5.83 -10.69 -16.04
CA ASN A 83 -6.28 -12.08 -15.85
C ASN A 83 -5.63 -12.70 -14.61
N TYR A 84 -5.12 -11.89 -13.66
CA TYR A 84 -4.49 -12.42 -12.45
C TYR A 84 -5.55 -13.09 -11.56
N PRO A 85 -5.38 -14.37 -11.18
CA PRO A 85 -6.37 -15.09 -10.39
C PRO A 85 -6.37 -14.63 -8.92
N MET A 86 -7.06 -13.53 -8.65
CA MET A 86 -7.09 -12.90 -7.33
C MET A 86 -8.02 -13.65 -6.37
N ARG A 87 -7.49 -14.67 -5.71
CA ARG A 87 -8.18 -15.38 -4.64
C ARG A 87 -8.44 -14.45 -3.47
N PHE A 88 -9.47 -14.75 -2.67
CA PHE A 88 -9.95 -13.90 -1.58
C PHE A 88 -8.83 -13.44 -0.61
N SER A 89 -7.92 -14.34 -0.21
CA SER A 89 -6.78 -14.00 0.67
C SER A 89 -5.77 -13.07 0.01
N ILE A 90 -5.46 -13.30 -1.26
CA ILE A 90 -4.52 -12.47 -2.04
C ILE A 90 -5.12 -11.08 -2.24
N TYR A 91 -6.41 -11.02 -2.58
CA TYR A 91 -7.13 -9.76 -2.75
C TYR A 91 -7.18 -8.95 -1.45
N ARG A 92 -7.37 -9.62 -0.31
CA ARG A 92 -7.30 -8.96 0.99
C ARG A 92 -5.92 -8.36 1.27
N MET A 93 -4.84 -9.10 1.02
CA MET A 93 -3.48 -8.58 1.18
C MET A 93 -3.21 -7.41 0.23
N TYR A 94 -3.66 -7.51 -1.02
CA TYR A 94 -3.57 -6.44 -2.01
C TYR A 94 -4.23 -5.15 -1.53
N LYS A 95 -5.46 -5.23 -0.99
CA LYS A 95 -6.14 -4.08 -0.39
C LYS A 95 -5.37 -3.48 0.79
N LEU A 96 -4.85 -4.30 1.71
CA LEU A 96 -4.04 -3.81 2.84
C LEU A 96 -2.79 -3.05 2.34
N MET A 97 -2.08 -3.61 1.36
CA MET A 97 -0.89 -3.00 0.78
C MET A 97 -1.19 -1.66 0.09
N ILE A 98 -2.30 -1.55 -0.64
CA ILE A 98 -2.74 -0.27 -1.24
C ILE A 98 -3.10 0.74 -0.15
N ALA A 99 -3.92 0.36 0.83
CA ALA A 99 -4.35 1.26 1.91
C ALA A 99 -3.17 1.84 2.68
N ILE A 100 -2.20 0.98 3.01
CA ILE A 100 -0.97 1.40 3.68
C ILE A 100 -0.18 2.33 2.78
N SER A 101 0.01 1.98 1.50
CA SER A 101 0.77 2.84 0.57
C SER A 101 0.14 4.22 0.41
N ILE A 102 -1.19 4.32 0.30
CA ILE A 102 -1.92 5.59 0.31
C ILE A 102 -1.64 6.38 1.59
N HIS A 103 -1.73 5.73 2.75
CA HIS A 103 -1.46 6.38 4.03
C HIS A 103 -0.02 6.91 4.12
N ARG A 104 0.97 6.12 3.66
CA ARG A 104 2.39 6.51 3.66
C ARG A 104 2.63 7.70 2.73
N VAL A 105 2.09 7.68 1.52
CA VAL A 105 2.19 8.78 0.55
C VAL A 105 1.56 10.07 1.09
N LYS A 106 0.37 10.00 1.69
CA LYS A 106 -0.30 11.16 2.32
C LYS A 106 0.53 11.80 3.43
N ASN A 107 1.40 11.04 4.08
CA ASN A 107 2.29 11.51 5.14
C ASN A 107 3.72 11.79 4.64
N GLY A 108 3.94 11.85 3.32
CA GLY A 108 5.23 12.24 2.74
C GLY A 108 6.30 11.15 2.79
N HIS A 109 5.91 9.88 2.91
CA HIS A 109 6.83 8.74 2.93
C HIS A 109 6.82 7.99 1.58
N PHE A 110 7.98 7.95 0.93
CA PHE A 110 8.14 7.49 -0.45
C PHE A 110 9.24 6.43 -0.57
N ILE A 111 9.10 5.56 -1.56
CA ILE A 111 10.13 4.61 -2.01
C ILE A 111 10.85 5.22 -3.21
N ASP A 112 12.15 4.98 -3.35
CA ASP A 112 12.88 5.38 -4.56
C ASP A 112 12.31 4.65 -5.78
N LEU A 113 11.76 5.41 -6.73
CA LEU A 113 11.12 4.85 -7.91
C LEU A 113 12.16 4.30 -8.89
N PRO A 114 12.03 3.05 -9.36
CA PRO A 114 12.91 2.55 -10.39
C PRO A 114 12.58 3.20 -11.74
N ASN A 115 13.62 3.49 -12.53
CA ASN A 115 13.53 4.24 -13.79
C ASN A 115 12.58 3.64 -14.85
N HIS A 116 12.21 2.36 -14.72
CA HIS A 116 11.40 1.66 -15.71
C HIS A 116 9.89 1.94 -15.58
N PHE A 117 9.37 2.37 -14.41
CA PHE A 117 7.92 2.56 -14.22
C PHE A 117 7.29 3.47 -15.28
N TYR A 118 7.89 4.64 -15.51
CA TYR A 118 7.35 5.62 -16.44
C TYR A 118 7.41 5.18 -17.90
N LYS A 119 8.39 4.35 -18.26
CA LYS A 119 8.62 3.93 -19.64
C LYS A 119 7.86 2.67 -19.99
N GLU A 120 7.77 1.74 -19.06
CA GLU A 120 7.26 0.38 -19.30
C GLU A 120 5.83 0.22 -18.79
N TYR A 121 5.51 0.76 -17.60
CA TYR A 121 4.25 0.43 -16.92
C TYR A 121 3.20 1.52 -17.02
N TYR A 122 3.57 2.78 -16.82
CA TYR A 122 2.61 3.88 -16.86
C TYR A 122 1.85 4.01 -18.20
N PRO A 123 2.46 3.79 -19.38
CA PRO A 123 1.74 3.79 -20.65
C PRO A 123 0.64 2.71 -20.74
N LEU A 124 0.87 1.53 -20.13
CA LEU A 124 -0.10 0.45 -20.07
C LEU A 124 -1.29 0.84 -19.18
N LEU A 125 -1.03 1.47 -18.04
CA LEU A 125 -2.12 1.98 -17.18
C LEU A 125 -2.93 3.07 -17.88
N LYS A 126 -2.28 3.95 -18.64
CA LYS A 126 -2.95 5.04 -19.35
C LYS A 126 -3.88 4.54 -20.47
N SER A 127 -3.70 3.32 -20.96
CA SER A 127 -4.58 2.74 -21.99
C SER A 127 -5.90 2.20 -21.44
N ILE A 128 -6.06 2.12 -20.12
CA ILE A 128 -7.30 1.69 -19.46
C ILE A 128 -8.44 2.66 -19.82
N PRO A 129 -9.64 2.16 -20.20
CA PRO A 129 -10.80 3.02 -20.44
C PRO A 129 -11.11 3.91 -19.23
N ASN A 130 -11.46 5.17 -19.49
CA ASN A 130 -11.83 6.18 -18.48
C ASN A 130 -10.72 6.51 -17.46
N PHE A 131 -9.46 6.12 -17.69
CA PHE A 131 -8.36 6.27 -16.73
C PHE A 131 -8.26 7.64 -16.08
N GLN A 132 -8.28 8.73 -16.86
CA GLN A 132 -8.14 10.08 -16.31
C GLN A 132 -9.33 10.50 -15.45
N GLU A 133 -10.55 10.14 -15.85
CA GLU A 133 -11.78 10.45 -15.11
C GLU A 133 -11.82 9.69 -13.79
N THR A 134 -11.45 8.41 -13.83
CA THR A 134 -11.36 7.54 -12.66
C THR A 134 -10.27 8.02 -11.69
N LEU A 135 -9.10 8.44 -12.17
CA LEU A 135 -8.07 9.02 -11.31
C LEU A 135 -8.53 10.32 -10.65
N ALA A 136 -9.25 11.18 -11.36
CA ALA A 136 -9.81 12.40 -10.79
C ALA A 136 -10.86 12.12 -9.70
N TYR A 137 -11.70 11.09 -9.91
CA TYR A 137 -12.65 10.61 -8.91
C TYR A 137 -11.94 10.15 -7.63
N PHE A 138 -10.98 9.24 -7.73
CA PHE A 138 -10.26 8.73 -6.55
C PHE A 138 -9.36 9.77 -5.90
N SER A 139 -8.81 10.71 -6.67
CA SER A 139 -8.05 11.83 -6.13
C SER A 139 -8.86 12.62 -5.10
N LYS A 140 -10.14 12.88 -5.42
CA LYS A 140 -11.07 13.56 -4.51
C LYS A 140 -11.45 12.69 -3.31
N HIS A 141 -11.78 11.41 -3.54
CA HIS A 141 -12.21 10.51 -2.47
C HIS A 141 -11.09 10.25 -1.45
N PHE A 142 -9.87 10.07 -1.91
CA PHE A 142 -8.74 9.84 -1.02
C PHE A 142 -8.10 11.14 -0.54
N GLY A 143 -8.47 12.31 -1.06
CA GLY A 143 -7.81 13.58 -0.73
C GLY A 143 -6.30 13.51 -1.00
N LEU A 144 -5.93 12.87 -2.11
CA LEU A 144 -4.55 12.62 -2.52
C LEU A 144 -4.46 12.74 -4.05
N GLU A 145 -3.59 13.62 -4.55
CA GLU A 145 -3.46 13.80 -5.99
C GLU A 145 -2.92 12.54 -6.67
N MET A 146 -3.69 12.03 -7.63
CA MET A 146 -3.37 10.83 -8.41
C MET A 146 -2.42 11.15 -9.58
N THR A 147 -1.23 11.63 -9.27
CA THR A 147 -0.16 11.84 -10.25
C THR A 147 0.48 10.50 -10.66
N PRO A 148 1.23 10.43 -11.78
CA PRO A 148 1.99 9.23 -12.14
C PRO A 148 2.87 8.72 -11.00
N ASP A 149 3.49 9.64 -10.25
CA ASP A 149 4.36 9.33 -9.11
C ASP A 149 3.56 8.73 -7.96
N THR A 150 2.39 9.27 -7.65
CA THR A 150 1.49 8.70 -6.63
C THR A 150 1.07 7.27 -7.02
N ILE A 151 0.68 7.06 -8.28
CA ILE A 151 0.33 5.73 -8.78
C ILE A 151 1.52 4.78 -8.69
N ALA A 152 2.72 5.24 -9.07
CA ALA A 152 3.94 4.46 -8.92
C ALA A 152 4.17 4.06 -7.45
N GLN A 153 4.06 5.02 -6.52
CA GLN A 153 4.22 4.77 -5.09
C GLN A 153 3.20 3.79 -4.54
N ILE A 154 1.95 3.80 -5.02
CA ILE A 154 0.91 2.88 -4.57
C ILE A 154 1.21 1.45 -5.04
N PHE A 155 1.70 1.30 -6.28
CA PHE A 155 1.86 -0.03 -6.90
C PHE A 155 3.29 -0.59 -6.91
N ILE A 156 4.31 0.19 -6.50
CA ILE A 156 5.71 -0.22 -6.56
C ILE A 156 5.98 -1.56 -5.85
N SER A 157 5.28 -1.85 -4.74
CA SER A 157 5.43 -3.12 -4.01
C SER A 157 4.97 -4.35 -4.79
N PHE A 158 4.21 -4.18 -5.88
CA PHE A 158 3.79 -5.24 -6.80
C PHE A 158 4.62 -5.29 -8.09
N LEU A 159 5.48 -4.29 -8.31
CA LEU A 159 6.31 -4.12 -9.50
C LEU A 159 7.78 -4.45 -9.23
N GLN A 160 8.11 -4.84 -8.00
CA GLN A 160 9.44 -5.34 -7.63
C GLN A 160 9.43 -6.86 -7.63
N ASN A 161 10.45 -7.45 -8.23
CA ASN A 161 10.62 -8.90 -8.42
C ASN A 161 10.54 -9.73 -7.12
N ASP A 162 10.70 -9.12 -5.95
CA ASP A 162 10.96 -9.85 -4.71
C ASP A 162 9.76 -9.97 -3.74
N ILE A 163 8.60 -9.35 -4.02
CA ILE A 163 7.68 -9.04 -2.91
C ILE A 163 6.28 -9.67 -3.00
N PHE A 164 5.60 -9.74 -4.14
CA PHE A 164 4.28 -10.43 -4.20
C PHE A 164 3.88 -10.98 -5.56
N LEU A 165 4.39 -10.38 -6.63
CA LEU A 165 4.17 -10.78 -8.01
C LEU A 165 5.51 -10.57 -8.71
N ASP A 166 6.03 -11.58 -9.38
CA ASP A 166 6.97 -11.30 -10.45
C ASP A 166 6.25 -10.31 -11.38
N PRO A 167 6.79 -9.11 -11.65
CA PRO A 167 6.19 -8.18 -12.60
C PRO A 167 5.81 -8.88 -13.90
N GLN A 168 6.62 -9.85 -14.34
CA GLN A 168 6.33 -10.67 -15.50
C GLN A 168 5.06 -11.52 -15.34
N GLU A 169 4.76 -12.08 -14.16
CA GLU A 169 3.50 -12.81 -13.89
C GLU A 169 2.28 -11.88 -13.95
N PHE A 170 2.38 -10.65 -13.42
CA PHE A 170 1.30 -9.67 -13.53
C PHE A 170 1.04 -9.29 -15.00
N PHE A 171 2.09 -9.09 -15.80
CA PHE A 171 1.94 -8.77 -17.23
C PHE A 171 1.51 -9.95 -18.10
N ASN A 172 2.00 -11.16 -17.85
CA ASN A 172 1.53 -12.36 -18.53
C ASN A 172 0.03 -12.56 -18.29
N SER A 173 -0.45 -12.17 -17.10
CA SER A 173 -1.88 -12.16 -16.81
C SER A 173 -2.65 -11.13 -17.64
N LEU A 174 -2.06 -10.09 -18.23
CA LEU A 174 -2.79 -9.21 -19.15
C LEU A 174 -3.09 -9.88 -20.51
N GLU A 175 -2.31 -10.88 -20.90
CA GLU A 175 -2.33 -11.47 -22.25
C GLU A 175 -3.13 -12.77 -22.35
N ASP A 176 -3.25 -13.55 -21.26
CA ASP A 176 -3.72 -14.94 -21.35
C ASP A 176 -5.13 -15.17 -20.73
N ASN A 177 -6.11 -15.44 -21.60
CA ASN A 177 -7.54 -15.61 -21.29
C ASN A 177 -7.90 -17.06 -20.86
N SER A 178 -6.91 -17.86 -20.46
CA SER A 178 -7.04 -19.32 -20.37
C SER A 178 -7.35 -19.88 -18.97
N GLN A 179 -7.30 -19.07 -17.91
CA GLN A 179 -7.48 -19.53 -16.51
C GLN A 179 -8.73 -18.96 -15.81
N ALA A 180 -9.71 -18.46 -16.56
CA ALA A 180 -11.05 -18.21 -16.05
C ALA A 180 -11.89 -19.50 -16.12
N ARG A 181 -11.67 -20.43 -15.19
CA ARG A 181 -12.59 -21.52 -14.85
C ARG A 181 -12.68 -21.71 -13.35
#